data_AF-A0A0F9RUD9-F1
#
_entry.id   AF-A0A0F9RUD9-F1
#
_cell.length_a   1.000
_cell.length_b   1.000
_cell.length_c   1.000
_cell.angle_alpha   90.00
_cell.angle_beta   90.00
_cell.angle_gamma   90.00
#
_symmetry.space_group_name_H-M   'P 1'
#
loop_
_entity.id
_entity.type
_entity.pdbx_description
1 polymer ?
#
loop_
_entity_poly.entity_id
_entity_poly.type
_entity_poly.pdbx_seq_one_letter_code
_entity_poly.pdbx_strand_id
1 'polypeptide(L)'
;IGQPILAALGKADAMAEFSTRFNDMGFWAVLGAGVTPFPFKVITIMSGWTGMPLVTFIATSILARALRFFIVAGLLWKFGAPIRNFIERQLPLVFTVCVILLFGGFFLVRYL
;
A
#
# COMPACT_ATOMS: atom_id res chain seq x y z
N ILE A 1 -19.76 3.83 7.07
CA ILE A 1 -19.96 4.61 5.82
C ILE A 1 -19.64 3.79 4.56
N GLY A 2 -18.56 2.99 4.50
CA GLY A 2 -18.25 2.15 3.32
C GLY A 2 -19.21 0.98 3.05
N GLN A 3 -19.77 0.37 4.09
CA GLN A 3 -20.65 -0.81 3.99
C GLN A 3 -21.90 -0.59 3.11
N PRO A 4 -22.69 0.49 3.29
CA PRO A 4 -23.86 0.74 2.44
C PRO A 4 -23.49 1.01 0.97
N ILE A 5 -22.32 1.60 0.69
CA ILE A 5 -21.83 1.82 -0.68
C ILE A 5 -21.49 0.48 -1.34
N LEU A 6 -20.81 -0.41 -0.61
CA LEU A 6 -20.42 -1.73 -1.11
C LEU A 6 -21.63 -2.66 -1.31
N ALA A 7 -22.63 -2.55 -0.43
CA ALA A 7 -23.91 -3.24 -0.59
C ALA A 7 -24.68 -2.73 -1.81
N ALA A 8 -24.74 -1.42 -2.04
CA ALA A 8 -25.34 -0.83 -3.24
C ALA A 8 -24.62 -1.25 -4.54
N LEU A 9 -23.32 -1.53 -4.48
CA LEU A 9 -22.53 -2.06 -5.59
C LEU A 9 -22.62 -3.59 -5.76
N GLY A 10 -23.35 -4.31 -4.88
CA GLY A 10 -23.42 -5.77 -4.90
C GLY A 10 -22.09 -6.48 -4.62
N LYS A 11 -21.13 -5.81 -3.97
CA LYS A 11 -19.77 -6.31 -3.69
C LYS A 11 -19.55 -6.69 -2.22
N ALA A 12 -20.63 -6.86 -1.45
CA ALA A 12 -20.56 -7.20 -0.03
C ALA A 12 -19.82 -8.54 0.21
N ASP A 13 -20.17 -9.59 -0.53
CA ASP A 13 -19.58 -10.92 -0.36
C ASP A 13 -18.09 -10.96 -0.77
N ALA A 14 -17.75 -10.28 -1.85
CA ALA A 14 -16.36 -10.13 -2.30
C ALA A 14 -15.48 -9.42 -1.26
N MET A 15 -16.07 -8.54 -0.44
CA MET A 15 -15.35 -7.86 0.64
C MET A 15 -15.18 -8.74 1.88
N ALA A 16 -16.10 -9.66 2.15
CA ALA A 16 -15.92 -10.65 3.20
C ALA A 16 -14.75 -11.58 2.85
N GLU A 17 -14.70 -12.09 1.62
CA GLU A 17 -13.59 -12.92 1.15
C GLU A 17 -12.25 -12.16 1.15
N PHE A 18 -12.26 -10.92 0.67
CA PHE A 18 -11.07 -10.05 0.70
C PHE A 18 -10.56 -9.85 2.13
N SER A 19 -11.45 -9.62 3.09
CA SER A 19 -11.08 -9.39 4.49
C SER A 19 -10.37 -10.60 5.09
N THR A 20 -10.86 -11.81 4.82
CA THR A 20 -10.21 -13.06 5.25
C THR A 20 -8.82 -13.19 4.64
N ARG A 21 -8.69 -13.06 3.31
CA ARG A 21 -7.40 -13.16 2.61
C ARG A 21 -6.40 -12.11 3.08
N PHE A 22 -6.86 -10.88 3.32
CA PHE A 22 -6.02 -9.78 3.77
C PHE A 22 -5.52 -10.01 5.20
N ASN A 23 -6.37 -10.52 6.09
CA ASN A 23 -5.99 -10.82 7.46
C ASN A 23 -5.03 -12.03 7.53
N ASP A 24 -5.24 -13.07 6.71
CA ASP A 24 -4.31 -14.20 6.57
C ASP A 24 -2.91 -13.72 6.16
N MET A 25 -2.86 -12.78 5.22
CA MET A 25 -1.62 -12.19 4.74
C MET A 25 -1.12 -11.01 5.59
N GLY A 26 -1.78 -10.72 6.73
CA GLY A 26 -1.80 -9.39 7.33
C GLY A 26 -0.44 -8.73 7.54
N PHE A 27 0.50 -9.47 8.11
CA PHE A 27 1.87 -9.02 8.30
C PHE A 27 2.56 -8.68 6.96
N TRP A 28 2.47 -9.58 5.99
CA TRP A 28 3.12 -9.39 4.69
C TRP A 28 2.43 -8.34 3.83
N ALA A 29 1.11 -8.23 3.92
CA ALA A 29 0.32 -7.23 3.23
C ALA A 29 0.70 -5.80 3.69
N VAL A 30 0.77 -5.58 5.01
CA VAL A 30 1.14 -4.28 5.57
C VAL A 30 2.61 -3.96 5.31
N LEU A 31 3.51 -4.94 5.46
CA LEU A 31 4.94 -4.73 5.22
C LEU A 31 5.23 -4.42 3.76
N GLY A 32 4.76 -5.25 2.83
CA GLY A 32 5.00 -5.09 1.40
C GLY A 32 4.43 -3.76 0.88
N ALA A 33 3.21 -3.42 1.28
CA ALA A 33 2.58 -2.18 0.86
C ALA A 33 3.15 -0.93 1.58
N GLY A 34 3.71 -1.08 2.80
CA GLY A 34 4.33 0.02 3.52
C GLY A 34 5.74 0.38 3.04
N VAL A 35 6.48 -0.60 2.53
CA VAL A 35 7.86 -0.45 2.00
C VAL A 35 7.85 0.05 0.55
N THR A 36 6.84 -0.36 -0.24
CA THR A 36 6.67 0.11 -1.62
C THR A 36 6.26 1.59 -1.68
N PRO A 37 6.36 2.25 -2.85
CA PRO A 37 5.85 3.62 -3.04
C PRO A 37 4.31 3.73 -2.97
N PHE A 38 3.62 2.68 -2.53
CA PHE A 38 2.16 2.67 -2.38
C PHE A 38 1.68 3.62 -1.26
N PRO A 39 0.48 4.22 -1.37
CA PRO A 39 -0.04 5.13 -0.34
C PRO A 39 -0.32 4.39 0.98
N PHE A 40 0.51 4.64 1.99
CA PHE A 40 0.40 3.97 3.30
C PHE A 40 -1.00 4.11 3.94
N LYS A 41 -1.65 5.28 3.75
CA LYS A 41 -3.00 5.53 4.29
C LYS A 41 -4.06 4.55 3.78
N VAL A 42 -3.94 4.10 2.53
CA VAL A 42 -4.89 3.14 1.95
C VAL A 42 -4.82 1.83 2.74
N ILE A 43 -3.62 1.33 2.99
CA ILE A 43 -3.40 0.08 3.73
C ILE A 43 -3.85 0.22 5.18
N THR A 44 -3.55 1.34 5.84
CA THR A 44 -4.02 1.60 7.21
C THR A 44 -5.55 1.58 7.31
N ILE A 45 -6.26 2.19 6.36
CA ILE A 45 -7.71 2.17 6.31
C ILE A 45 -8.22 0.75 6.10
N MET A 46 -7.60 -0.01 5.18
CA MET A 46 -7.98 -1.41 4.93
C MET A 46 -7.75 -2.29 6.16
N SER A 47 -6.60 -2.18 6.85
CA SER A 47 -6.34 -2.93 8.08
C SER A 47 -7.35 -2.64 9.19
N GLY A 48 -7.79 -1.38 9.33
CA GLY A 48 -8.87 -1.03 10.25
C GLY A 48 -10.22 -1.59 9.81
N TRP A 49 -10.51 -1.57 8.51
CA TRP A 49 -11.75 -2.10 7.94
C TRP A 49 -11.87 -3.62 8.09
N THR A 50 -10.80 -4.36 7.81
CA THR A 50 -10.79 -5.83 7.87
C THR A 50 -10.70 -6.37 9.31
N GLY A 51 -10.55 -5.49 10.31
CA GLY A 51 -10.44 -5.90 11.71
C GLY A 51 -9.12 -6.62 12.02
N MET A 52 -8.03 -6.23 11.36
CA MET A 52 -6.71 -6.80 11.62
C MET A 52 -6.31 -6.65 13.09
N PRO A 53 -5.67 -7.66 13.73
CA PRO A 53 -5.18 -7.55 15.09
C PRO A 53 -4.28 -6.32 15.28
N LEU A 54 -4.65 -5.46 16.23
CA LEU A 54 -4.01 -4.16 16.42
C LEU A 54 -2.51 -4.29 16.71
N VAL A 55 -2.12 -5.30 17.47
CA VAL A 55 -0.70 -5.58 17.81
C VAL A 55 0.10 -5.88 16.54
N THR A 56 -0.40 -6.78 15.68
CA THR A 56 0.24 -7.11 14.39
C THR A 56 0.32 -5.88 13.51
N PHE A 57 -0.78 -5.13 13.38
CA PHE A 57 -0.79 -3.91 12.58
C PHE A 57 0.23 -2.87 13.05
N ILE A 58 0.31 -2.60 14.36
CA ILE A 58 1.25 -1.63 14.93
C ILE A 58 2.69 -2.09 14.72
N ALA A 59 3.01 -3.35 15.07
CA ALA A 59 4.36 -3.90 14.93
C ALA A 59 4.83 -3.82 13.47
N THR A 60 4.01 -4.27 12.53
CA THR A 60 4.33 -4.23 11.10
C THR A 60 4.38 -2.80 10.56
N SER A 61 3.51 -1.91 11.02
CA SER A 61 3.52 -0.49 10.61
C SER A 61 4.80 0.22 11.03
N ILE A 62 5.23 0.02 12.27
CA ILE A 62 6.50 0.58 12.77
C ILE A 62 7.65 0.03 11.93
N LEU A 63 7.70 -1.29 11.71
CA LEU A 63 8.75 -1.92 10.92
C LEU A 63 8.80 -1.37 9.48
N ALA A 64 7.66 -1.31 8.79
CA ALA A 64 7.58 -0.81 7.42
C ALA A 64 8.03 0.65 7.33
N ARG A 65 7.66 1.48 8.31
CA ARG A 65 7.97 2.90 8.32
C ARG A 65 9.42 3.18 8.68
N ALA A 66 9.94 2.49 9.69
CA ALA A 66 11.35 2.49 10.01
C ALA A 66 12.16 2.10 8.76
N LEU A 67 11.85 0.96 8.14
CA LEU A 67 12.59 0.46 6.99
C LEU A 67 12.62 1.50 5.85
N ARG A 68 11.49 2.10 5.50
CA ARG A 68 11.45 3.13 4.46
C ARG A 68 12.35 4.33 4.77
N PHE A 69 12.26 4.88 6.00
CA PHE A 69 13.05 6.06 6.37
C PHE A 69 14.53 5.73 6.54
N PHE A 70 14.87 4.59 7.14
CA PHE A 70 16.25 4.15 7.30
C PHE A 70 16.92 3.80 5.97
N ILE A 71 16.18 3.21 5.01
CA ILE A 71 16.71 2.99 3.65
C ILE A 71 17.06 4.32 3.01
N VAL A 72 16.14 5.30 3.04
CA VAL A 72 16.39 6.62 2.46
C VAL A 72 17.55 7.34 3.17
N ALA A 73 17.58 7.30 4.50
CA ALA A 73 18.64 7.90 5.29
C ALA A 73 20.00 7.24 5.03
N GLY A 74 20.07 5.91 4.96
CA GLY A 74 21.29 5.16 4.67
C GLY A 74 21.81 5.41 3.25
N LEU A 75 20.90 5.54 2.28
CA LEU A 75 21.24 5.92 0.90
C LEU A 75 21.81 7.35 0.85
N LEU A 76 21.17 8.31 1.54
CA LEU A 76 21.68 9.67 1.64
C LEU A 76 23.02 9.75 2.38
N TRP A 77 23.21 8.95 3.42
CA TRP A 77 24.46 8.90 4.18
C TRP A 77 25.63 8.35 3.34
N LYS A 78 25.39 7.31 2.53
CA LYS A 78 26.43 6.69 1.72
C LYS A 78 26.76 7.46 0.44
N PHE A 79 25.76 8.02 -0.23
CA PHE A 79 25.93 8.61 -1.58
C PHE A 79 25.76 10.13 -1.63
N GLY A 80 25.25 10.77 -0.57
CA GLY A 80 25.13 12.22 -0.47
C GLY A 80 24.08 12.87 -1.39
N ALA A 81 24.35 14.12 -1.78
CA ALA A 81 23.44 14.97 -2.58
C ALA A 81 22.95 14.39 -3.93
N PRO A 82 23.73 13.59 -4.70
CA PRO A 82 23.27 12.98 -5.94
C PRO A 82 21.99 12.13 -5.79
N ILE A 83 21.86 11.41 -4.68
CA ILE A 83 20.69 10.55 -4.43
C ILE A 83 19.43 11.37 -4.15
N ARG A 84 19.56 12.57 -3.58
CA ARG A 84 18.40 13.44 -3.33
C ARG A 84 17.69 13.79 -4.63
N ASN A 85 18.44 14.20 -5.65
CA ASN A 85 17.87 14.49 -6.98
C ASN A 85 17.26 13.25 -7.63
N PHE A 86 17.85 12.07 -7.42
CA PHE A 86 17.30 10.81 -7.92
C PHE A 86 15.95 10.48 -7.24
N ILE A 87 15.88 10.58 -5.91
CA ILE A 87 14.66 10.31 -5.15
C ILE A 87 13.55 11.31 -5.53
N GLU A 88 13.85 12.61 -5.58
CA GLU A 88 12.86 13.65 -5.91
C GLU A 88 12.38 13.55 -7.36
N ARG A 89 13.24 13.15 -8.31
CA ARG A 89 12.87 13.03 -9.73
C ARG A 89 12.18 11.70 -10.06
N GLN A 90 12.51 10.62 -9.37
CA GLN A 90 11.96 9.29 -9.67
C GLN A 90 10.70 8.95 -8.89
N LEU A 91 10.53 9.44 -7.65
CA LEU A 91 9.30 9.17 -6.88
C LEU A 91 8.02 9.58 -7.61
N PRO A 92 7.93 10.79 -8.21
CA PRO A 92 6.75 11.19 -8.97
C PRO A 92 6.55 10.29 -10.19
N LEU A 93 7.64 9.97 -10.90
CA LEU A 93 7.60 9.15 -12.12
C LEU A 93 7.12 7.73 -11.84
N VAL A 94 7.70 7.06 -10.84
CA VAL A 94 7.32 5.71 -10.41
C VAL A 94 5.88 5.70 -9.89
N PHE A 95 5.48 6.72 -9.13
CA PHE A 95 4.09 6.85 -8.68
C PHE A 95 3.12 7.01 -9.85
N THR A 96 3.40 7.92 -10.79
CA THR A 96 2.58 8.14 -11.97
C THR A 96 2.48 6.90 -12.84
N VAL A 97 3.60 6.21 -13.10
CA VAL A 97 3.60 4.95 -13.87
C VAL A 97 2.79 3.86 -13.15
N CYS A 98 2.94 3.72 -11.84
CA CYS A 98 2.20 2.73 -11.06
C CYS A 98 0.68 3.00 -11.10
N VAL A 99 0.27 4.27 -10.99
CA VAL A 99 -1.13 4.69 -11.13
C VAL A 99 -1.64 4.41 -12.55
N ILE A 100 -0.89 4.78 -13.58
CA ILE A 100 -1.25 4.52 -14.99
C ILE A 100 -1.41 3.02 -15.24
N LEU A 101 -0.47 2.19 -14.75
CA LEU A 101 -0.55 0.74 -14.90
C LEU A 101 -1.76 0.14 -14.17
N LEU A 102 -2.10 0.67 -12.99
CA LEU A 102 -3.24 0.19 -12.23
C LEU A 102 -4.56 0.51 -12.94
N PHE A 103 -4.75 1.76 -13.37
CA PHE A 103 -5.94 2.15 -14.13
C PHE A 103 -5.98 1.51 -15.52
N GLY A 104 -4.84 1.47 -16.21
CA GLY A 104 -4.69 0.87 -17.54
C GLY A 104 -4.96 -0.63 -17.52
N GLY A 105 -4.39 -1.36 -16.56
CA GLY A 105 -4.65 -2.79 -16.38
C GLY A 105 -6.12 -3.08 -16.10
N PHE A 106 -6.76 -2.26 -15.26
CA PHE A 106 -8.20 -2.40 -14.99
C PHE A 106 -9.05 -2.14 -16.24
N PHE A 107 -8.67 -1.17 -17.08
CA PHE A 107 -9.35 -0.87 -18.35
C PHE A 107 -9.21 -2.01 -19.37
N LEU A 108 -8.01 -2.60 -19.45
CA LEU A 108 -7.69 -3.70 -20.37
C LEU A 108 -8.46 -4.96 -20.01
N VAL A 109 -8.53 -5.31 -18.72
CA VAL A 109 -9.32 -6.44 -18.22
C VAL A 109 -10.82 -6.21 -18.43
N ARG A 110 -11.30 -4.96 -18.42
CA ARG A 110 -12.71 -4.64 -18.69
C ARG A 110 -13.09 -4.80 -20.17
N TYR A 111 -12.14 -4.71 -21.09
CA TYR A 111 -12.37 -4.81 -22.54
C TYR A 111 -12.22 -6.25 -23.07
N LEU A 112 -11.65 -7.15 -22.26
CA LEU A 112 -11.59 -8.60 -22.44
C LEU A 112 -12.86 -9.25 -21.87
#